data_AF-A0A6B0WZT2-F1
#
_entry.id   AF-A0A6B0WZT2-F1
#
_cell.length_a   1.000
_cell.length_b   1.000
_cell.length_c   1.000
_cell.angle_alpha   90.00
_cell.angle_beta   90.00
_cell.angle_gamma   90.00
#
_symmetry.space_group_name_H-M   'P 1'
#
loop_
_entity.id
_entity.type
_entity.pdbx_description
1 polymer ?
#
loop_
_entity_poly.entity_id
_entity_poly.type
_entity_poly.pdbx_seq_one_letter_code
_entity_poly.pdbx_strand_id
1 'polypeptide(L)' 'MSVSIPDGLVILTFDDGVKSQHTFAAPILRECGFNATFYITEGLNFLTDKTRYLTWEEVRE' A
#
# COMPACT_ATOMS: atom_id res chain seq x y z
N MET A 1 3.48 -8.51 28.11
CA MET A 1 2.39 -7.55 28.40
C MET A 1 1.48 -7.52 27.19
N SER A 2 0.17 -7.73 27.35
CA SER A 2 -0.77 -7.57 26.24
C SER A 2 -1.05 -6.09 26.03
N VAL A 3 -0.70 -5.55 24.86
CA VAL A 3 -1.10 -4.20 24.47
C VAL A 3 -2.61 -4.24 24.27
N SER A 4 -3.36 -3.37 24.97
CA SER A 4 -4.79 -3.22 24.74
C SER A 4 -5.00 -2.54 23.40
N ILE A 5 -5.87 -3.09 22.56
CA ILE A 5 -6.20 -2.51 21.27
C ILE A 5 -6.98 -1.19 21.53
N PRO A 6 -6.52 -0.04 20.98
CA PRO A 6 -7.24 1.21 21.12
C PRO A 6 -8.66 1.14 20.55
N ASP A 7 -9.59 1.84 21.18
CA ASP A 7 -10.95 1.96 20.64
C ASP A 7 -10.92 2.72 19.31
N GLY A 8 -11.70 2.25 18.34
CA GLY A 8 -11.72 2.81 16.99
C GLY A 8 -10.44 2.59 16.16
N LEU A 9 -9.54 1.67 16.57
CA LEU A 9 -8.39 1.31 15.74
C LEU A 9 -8.84 0.74 14.39
N VAL A 10 -8.30 1.31 13.30
CA VAL A 10 -8.46 0.79 11.93
C VAL A 10 -7.11 0.41 11.35
N ILE A 11 -7.09 -0.62 10.50
CA ILE A 11 -5.93 -1.01 9.71
C ILE A 11 -6.29 -0.82 8.24
N LEU A 12 -5.51 0.02 7.55
CA LEU A 12 -5.68 0.28 6.12
C LEU A 12 -4.78 -0.67 5.33
N THR A 13 -5.38 -1.47 4.46
CA THR A 13 -4.68 -2.44 3.62
C THR A 13 -5.00 -2.23 2.16
N PHE A 14 -4.01 -2.43 1.30
CA PHE A 14 -4.13 -2.30 -0.16
C PHE A 14 -3.51 -3.51 -0.83
N ASP A 15 -4.24 -4.15 -1.75
CA ASP A 15 -3.83 -5.41 -2.38
C ASP A 15 -3.40 -5.21 -3.84
N ASP A 16 -2.82 -6.24 -4.45
CA ASP A 16 -2.45 -6.34 -5.88
C ASP A 16 -1.26 -5.50 -6.35
N GLY A 17 -0.84 -4.45 -5.65
CA GLY A 17 0.28 -3.60 -6.06
C GLY A 17 0.02 -2.81 -7.34
N VAL A 18 -1.17 -2.21 -7.46
CA VAL A 18 -1.55 -1.37 -8.62
C VAL A 18 -0.94 0.03 -8.55
N LYS A 19 -0.73 0.65 -9.71
CA LYS A 19 -0.04 1.95 -9.86
C LYS A 19 -0.64 3.08 -9.02
N SER A 20 -1.96 3.08 -8.88
CA SER A 20 -2.68 4.09 -8.12
C SER A 20 -2.34 4.12 -6.63
N GLN A 21 -1.77 3.04 -6.09
CA GLN A 21 -1.33 2.99 -4.70
C GLN A 21 -0.16 3.94 -4.45
N HIS A 22 0.79 4.02 -5.39
CA HIS A 22 1.90 4.96 -5.32
C HIS A 22 1.48 6.37 -5.76
N THR A 23 0.72 6.49 -6.85
CA THR A 23 0.41 7.82 -7.42
C THR A 23 -0.69 8.57 -6.68
N PHE A 24 -1.53 7.90 -5.90
CA PHE A 24 -2.64 8.53 -5.16
C PHE A 24 -2.68 8.14 -3.69
N ALA A 25 -2.72 6.84 -3.36
CA ALA A 25 -2.99 6.41 -1.98
C ALA A 25 -1.85 6.80 -1.02
N ALA A 26 -0.60 6.49 -1.35
CA ALA A 26 0.56 6.78 -0.49
C ALA A 26 0.73 8.28 -0.19
N PRO A 27 0.66 9.22 -1.16
CA PRO A 27 0.66 10.65 -0.88
C PRO A 27 -0.45 11.10 0.09
N ILE A 28 -1.68 10.63 -0.11
CA ILE A 28 -2.82 10.98 0.75
C ILE A 28 -2.63 10.45 2.18
N LEU A 29 -2.15 9.21 2.31
CA LEU A 29 -1.84 8.61 3.61
C LEU A 29 -0.77 9.41 4.36
N ARG A 30 0.29 9.82 3.65
CA ARG A 30 1.37 10.67 4.20
C ARG A 30 0.83 12.03 4.64
N GLU A 31 0.00 12.68 3.83
CA GLU A 31 -0.65 13.96 4.17
C GLU A 31 -1.55 13.84 5.42
N CYS A 32 -2.29 12.74 5.54
CA CYS A 32 -3.16 12.47 6.69
C CYS A 32 -2.42 11.93 7.92
N GLY A 33 -1.11 11.63 7.83
CA GLY A 33 -0.34 11.03 8.92
C GLY A 33 -0.73 9.59 9.26
N PHE A 34 -1.32 8.84 8.31
CA PHE A 34 -1.72 7.45 8.50
C PHE A 34 -0.68 6.45 8.00
N ASN A 35 -0.55 5.35 8.74
CA ASN A 35 0.18 4.16 8.30
C ASN A 35 -0.76 3.22 7.55
N ALA A 36 -0.21 2.43 6.63
CA ALA A 36 -0.93 1.39 5.89
C ALA A 36 0.00 0.22 5.55
N THR A 37 -0.60 -0.90 5.16
CA THR A 37 0.13 -2.07 4.63
C THR A 37 -0.26 -2.29 3.17
N PHE A 38 0.73 -2.44 2.30
CA PHE A 38 0.54 -2.74 0.87
C PHE A 38 1.00 -4.18 0.60
N TYR A 39 0.08 -5.02 0.14
CA TYR A 39 0.34 -6.40 -0.23
C TYR A 39 0.55 -6.48 -1.74
N ILE A 40 1.77 -6.87 -2.14
CA ILE A 40 2.17 -6.95 -3.54
C ILE A 40 1.96 -8.38 -4.04
N THR A 41 1.14 -8.53 -5.08
CA THR A 41 0.91 -9.80 -5.76
C THR A 41 1.74 -9.82 -7.05
N GLU A 42 2.70 -10.74 -7.19
CA GLU A 42 3.49 -10.87 -8.43
C GLU A 42 2.72 -11.51 -9.61
N GLY A 43 1.41 -11.77 -9.44
CA GLY A 43 0.48 -12.20 -10.48
C GLY A 43 -0.09 -11.03 -11.32
N LEU A 44 -1.17 -11.28 -12.07
CA LEU A 44 -1.93 -10.25 -12.81
C LEU A 44 -1.11 -9.37 -13.78
N ASN A 45 0.01 -9.87 -14.30
CA ASN A 45 0.99 -9.12 -15.09
C ASN A 45 1.82 -8.09 -14.30
N PHE A 46 1.87 -8.15 -12.97
CA PHE A 46 2.74 -7.28 -12.16
C PHE A 46 4.18 -7.26 -12.67
N LEU A 47 4.72 -8.43 -13.04
CA LEU A 47 6.11 -8.56 -13.52
C LEU A 47 6.37 -7.87 -14.87
N THR A 48 5.36 -7.62 -15.69
CA THR A 48 5.52 -7.14 -17.07
C THR A 48 4.83 -5.80 -17.37
N ASP A 49 3.69 -5.51 -16.75
CA ASP A 49 2.90 -4.29 -17.00
C ASP A 49 3.13 -3.23 -15.91
N LYS A 50 4.17 -2.41 -16.09
CA LYS A 50 4.51 -1.30 -15.18
C LYS A 50 3.70 -0.02 -15.42
N THR A 51 2.75 -0.05 -16.37
CA THR A 51 1.78 1.02 -16.56
C THR A 51 0.62 0.89 -15.57
N ARG A 52 0.22 -0.37 -15.27
CA ARG A 52 -0.87 -0.69 -14.35
C ARG A 52 -0.41 -1.10 -12.96
N TYR A 53 0.81 -1.63 -12.84
CA TYR A 53 1.37 -2.14 -11.59
C TYR A 53 2.64 -1.40 -11.18
N LEU A 54 2.95 -1.49 -9.90
CA LEU A 54 4.12 -0.85 -9.30
C LEU A 54 5.44 -1.41 -9.82
N THR A 55 6.47 -0.58 -9.85
CA THR A 55 7.87 -1.05 -9.92
C THR A 55 8.40 -1.35 -8.52
N TRP A 56 9.45 -2.16 -8.41
CA TRP A 56 10.12 -2.38 -7.12
C TRP A 56 10.79 -1.12 -6.56
N GLU A 57 11.10 -0.15 -7.42
CA GLU A 57 11.61 1.15 -7.00
C GLU A 57 10.53 1.98 -6.32
N GLU A 58 9.30 1.95 -6.85
CA GLU A 58 8.11 2.60 -6.25
C GLU A 58 7.68 1.92 -4.95
N VAL A 59 7.85 0.59 -4.83
CA VAL A 59 7.57 -0.15 -3.59
C VAL A 59 8.55 0.22 -2.46
N ARG A 60 9.79 0.60 -2.81
CA ARG A 60 10.82 0.96 -1.84
C ARG A 60 10.69 2.39 -1.30
N GLU A 61 10.01 3.28 -2.03
CA GLU A 61 9.84 4.70 -1.71
C GLU A 61 8.85 4.94 -0.55
#